data_AF-A0A9E5P3Y7-F1
#
_entry.id   AF-A0A9E5P3Y7-F1
#
_cell.length_a   1.000
_cell.length_b   1.000
_cell.length_c   1.000
_cell.angle_alpha   90.00
_cell.angle_beta   90.00
_cell.angle_gamma   90.00
#
_symmetry.space_group_name_H-M   'P 1'
#
loop_
_entity.id
_entity.type
_entity.pdbx_description
1 polymer ?
#
loop_
_entity_poly.entity_id
_entity_poly.type
_entity_poly.pdbx_seq_one_letter_code
_entity_poly.pdbx_strand_id
1 'polypeptide(L)'
;MNAGLLLKSARETAVLLLIVSSALAIVEAIFSGVLPGLVQDIGAQVLQIPFIRTIFQALLGTDVGDMMVPEAIVAIAWVHPAVLALVWTYAVVFCTRVPAAEIERGSIDVLFGLPVSRWRVWLAEAAVFLVTGAVLLVLAMIGHRLGMLWMNPEQRPAMGRMFGVVSNLYCLYVAVGGAAFAISALSDRRGRATAGIFGLLLGSFLLSFLAQFWAPAKVV
;
A
#
# COMPACT_ATOMS: atom_id res chain seq x y z
N MET A 1 14.91 21.29 -10.96
CA MET A 1 13.76 20.46 -11.39
C MET A 1 12.84 21.32 -12.25
N ASN A 2 12.26 20.81 -13.35
CA ASN A 2 11.36 21.61 -14.19
C ASN A 2 9.95 21.62 -13.55
N ALA A 3 9.50 22.80 -13.09
CA ALA A 3 8.21 22.95 -12.42
C ALA A 3 7.02 22.52 -13.30
N GLY A 4 7.12 22.69 -14.62
CA GLY A 4 6.07 22.28 -15.55
C GLY A 4 5.86 20.76 -15.58
N LEU A 5 6.94 19.96 -15.49
CA LEU A 5 6.84 18.50 -15.44
C LEU A 5 6.20 18.01 -14.14
N LEU A 6 6.56 18.63 -13.01
CA LEU A 6 5.98 18.32 -11.71
C LEU A 6 4.48 18.64 -11.68
N LEU A 7 4.09 19.82 -12.18
CA LEU A 7 2.69 20.24 -12.21
C LEU A 7 1.86 19.36 -13.15
N LYS A 8 2.41 18.96 -14.30
CA LYS A 8 1.77 18.00 -15.22
C LYS A 8 1.51 16.67 -14.50
N SER A 9 2.55 16.06 -13.94
CA SER A 9 2.45 14.76 -13.25
C SER A 9 1.48 14.82 -12.07
N ALA A 10 1.54 15.90 -11.26
CA ALA A 10 0.62 16.10 -10.14
C ALA A 10 -0.84 16.26 -10.61
N ARG A 11 -1.10 17.02 -11.67
CA ARG A 11 -2.47 17.21 -12.20
C ARG A 11 -3.06 15.93 -12.77
N GLU A 12 -2.27 15.17 -13.51
CA GLU A 12 -2.72 13.88 -14.08
C GLU A 12 -3.02 12.84 -13.01
N THR A 13 -2.35 12.93 -11.86
CA THR A 13 -2.48 11.95 -10.77
C THR A 13 -3.40 12.44 -9.66
N ALA A 14 -3.82 13.70 -9.67
CA ALA A 14 -4.66 14.30 -8.64
C ALA A 14 -5.99 13.57 -8.45
N VAL A 15 -6.69 13.25 -9.54
CA VAL A 15 -7.99 12.55 -9.48
C VAL A 15 -7.82 11.16 -8.87
N LEU A 16 -6.80 10.42 -9.33
CA LEU A 16 -6.50 9.09 -8.79
C LEU A 16 -6.12 9.18 -7.30
N LEU A 17 -5.28 10.14 -6.93
CA LEU A 17 -4.88 10.37 -5.54
C LEU A 17 -6.11 10.65 -4.68
N LEU A 18 -7.01 11.54 -5.10
CA LEU A 18 -8.22 11.87 -4.36
C LEU A 18 -9.14 10.66 -4.18
N ILE A 19 -9.38 9.89 -5.23
CA ILE A 19 -10.24 8.70 -5.18
C ILE A 19 -9.64 7.65 -4.24
N VAL A 20 -8.37 7.29 -4.44
CA VAL A 20 -7.73 6.21 -3.68
C VAL A 20 -7.48 6.63 -2.24
N SER A 21 -7.06 7.88 -1.98
CA SER A 21 -6.88 8.38 -0.61
C SER A 21 -8.20 8.47 0.16
N SER A 22 -9.29 8.88 -0.50
CA SER A 22 -10.61 8.92 0.14
C SER A 22 -11.10 7.51 0.46
N ALA A 23 -10.97 6.57 -0.47
CA ALA A 23 -11.32 5.17 -0.24
C ALA A 23 -10.48 4.57 0.90
N LEU A 24 -9.18 4.83 0.91
CA LEU A 24 -8.26 4.36 1.95
C LEU A 24 -8.60 4.97 3.31
N ALA A 25 -8.88 6.27 3.39
CA ALA A 25 -9.27 6.93 4.63
C ALA A 25 -10.61 6.38 5.18
N ILE A 26 -11.57 6.07 4.30
CA ILE A 26 -12.84 5.45 4.70
C ILE A 26 -12.61 4.04 5.24
N VAL A 27 -11.83 3.22 4.53
CA VAL A 27 -11.50 1.85 4.96
C VAL A 27 -10.80 1.87 6.31
N GLU A 28 -9.80 2.75 6.48
CA GLU A 28 -9.09 2.91 7.76
C GLU A 28 -10.01 3.39 8.88
N ALA A 29 -10.92 4.34 8.61
CA ALA A 29 -11.89 4.81 9.59
C ALA A 29 -12.82 3.67 10.05
N ILE A 30 -13.32 2.87 9.11
CA ILE A 30 -14.18 1.71 9.40
C ILE A 30 -13.39 0.67 10.19
N PHE A 31 -12.21 0.29 9.72
CA PHE A 31 -11.39 -0.73 10.37
C PHE A 31 -11.02 -0.32 11.79
N SER A 32 -10.59 0.92 11.98
CA SER A 32 -10.21 1.41 13.31
C SER A 32 -11.40 1.48 14.26
N GLY A 33 -12.59 1.85 13.77
CA GLY A 33 -13.80 1.89 14.60
C GLY A 33 -14.39 0.52 14.90
N VAL A 34 -14.36 -0.41 13.94
CA VAL A 34 -15.14 -1.66 13.99
C VAL A 34 -14.32 -2.88 14.38
N LEU A 35 -13.06 -3.01 13.92
CA LEU A 35 -12.24 -4.20 14.19
C LEU A 35 -12.05 -4.47 15.69
N PRO A 36 -11.75 -3.48 16.55
CA PRO A 36 -11.53 -3.75 17.97
C PRO A 36 -12.74 -4.41 18.65
N GLY A 37 -13.96 -3.94 18.36
CA GLY A 37 -15.18 -4.54 18.87
C GLY A 37 -15.39 -5.96 18.32
N LEU A 38 -15.23 -6.13 17.00
CA LEU A 38 -15.39 -7.44 16.35
C LEU A 38 -14.41 -8.48 16.90
N VAL A 39 -13.15 -8.12 17.11
CA VAL A 39 -12.11 -9.03 17.63
C VAL A 39 -12.34 -9.35 19.10
N GLN A 40 -12.87 -8.42 19.91
CA GLN A 40 -13.23 -8.71 21.30
C GLN A 40 -14.36 -9.73 21.39
N ASP A 41 -15.37 -9.59 20.53
CA ASP A 41 -16.54 -10.48 20.53
C ASP A 41 -16.22 -11.88 19.96
N ILE A 42 -15.39 -11.95 18.91
CA ILE A 42 -15.06 -13.20 18.21
C ILE A 42 -13.82 -13.89 18.80
N GLY A 43 -12.84 -13.11 19.25
CA GLY A 43 -11.48 -13.57 19.55
C GLY A 43 -11.37 -14.51 20.74
N ALA A 44 -12.23 -14.39 21.74
CA ALA A 44 -12.15 -15.22 22.95
C ALA A 44 -12.44 -16.71 22.68
N GLN A 45 -13.27 -17.02 21.68
CA GLN A 45 -13.75 -18.38 21.41
C GLN A 45 -13.18 -18.95 20.10
N VAL A 46 -13.01 -18.12 19.06
CA VAL A 46 -12.62 -18.59 17.72
C VAL A 46 -11.10 -18.75 17.57
N LEU A 47 -10.28 -17.94 18.24
CA LEU A 47 -8.81 -18.04 18.18
C LEU A 47 -8.23 -19.22 18.97
N GLN A 48 -9.05 -19.90 19.78
CA GLN A 48 -8.64 -21.12 20.49
C GLN A 48 -8.52 -22.32 19.54
N ILE A 49 -9.08 -22.25 18.33
CA ILE A 49 -9.00 -23.32 17.33
C ILE A 49 -7.65 -23.21 16.58
N PRO A 50 -6.74 -24.20 16.69
CA PRO A 50 -5.37 -24.12 16.14
C PRO A 50 -5.32 -23.89 14.62
N PHE A 51 -6.27 -24.48 13.89
CA PHE A 51 -6.40 -24.31 12.45
C PHE A 51 -6.73 -22.87 12.07
N ILE A 52 -7.68 -22.24 12.78
CA ILE A 52 -8.10 -20.85 12.51
C ILE A 52 -6.95 -19.90 12.84
N ARG A 53 -6.26 -20.11 13.97
CA ARG A 53 -5.05 -19.35 14.32
C ARG A 53 -4.00 -19.37 13.21
N THR A 54 -3.77 -20.53 12.59
CA THR A 54 -2.80 -20.68 11.50
C THR A 54 -3.23 -19.92 10.24
N ILE A 55 -4.53 -19.90 9.92
CA ILE A 55 -5.07 -19.11 8.80
C ILE A 55 -4.92 -17.61 9.05
N PHE A 56 -5.21 -17.14 10.27
CA PHE A 56 -5.02 -15.73 10.63
C PHE A 56 -3.53 -15.34 10.61
N GLN A 57 -2.63 -16.18 11.11
CA GLN A 57 -1.19 -16.00 10.95
C GLN A 57 -0.81 -15.90 9.46
N ALA A 58 -1.38 -16.78 8.62
CA ALA A 58 -1.17 -16.81 7.16
C ALA A 58 -1.56 -15.51 6.46
N LEU A 59 -2.72 -14.98 6.81
CA LEU A 59 -3.25 -13.74 6.22
C LEU A 59 -2.55 -12.49 6.75
N LEU A 60 -2.14 -12.49 8.02
CA LEU A 60 -1.62 -11.31 8.71
C LEU A 60 -0.09 -11.27 8.79
N GLY A 61 0.60 -12.36 8.44
CA GLY A 61 2.06 -12.45 8.45
C GLY A 61 2.70 -12.40 9.84
N THR A 62 1.93 -12.50 10.93
CA THR A 62 2.39 -12.26 12.30
C THR A 62 1.79 -13.26 13.29
N ASP A 63 2.50 -13.52 14.39
CA ASP A 63 2.13 -14.53 15.38
C ASP A 63 0.98 -14.06 16.28
N VAL A 64 -0.14 -14.78 16.28
CA VAL A 64 -1.40 -14.36 16.95
C VAL A 64 -1.31 -14.32 18.48
N GLY A 65 -0.27 -14.94 19.07
CA GLY A 65 -0.09 -14.99 20.52
C GLY A 65 0.15 -13.61 21.15
N ASP A 66 0.81 -12.71 20.43
CA ASP A 66 1.07 -11.33 20.87
C ASP A 66 -0.09 -10.36 20.54
N MET A 67 -1.14 -10.83 19.85
CA MET A 67 -2.28 -10.01 19.39
C MET A 67 -3.31 -9.67 20.47
N MET A 68 -3.14 -10.18 21.71
CA MET A 68 -4.04 -9.86 22.83
C MET A 68 -3.85 -8.42 23.37
N VAL A 69 -2.85 -7.70 22.85
CA VAL A 69 -2.60 -6.30 23.15
C VAL A 69 -3.43 -5.43 22.18
N PRO A 70 -4.31 -4.51 22.65
CA PRO A 70 -5.16 -3.67 21.80
C PRO A 70 -4.41 -2.96 20.66
N GLU A 71 -3.15 -2.61 20.90
CA GLU A 71 -2.28 -1.98 19.91
C GLU A 71 -1.92 -2.90 18.74
N ALA A 72 -1.79 -4.22 18.95
CA ALA A 72 -1.53 -5.17 17.88
C ALA A 72 -2.74 -5.33 16.95
N ILE A 73 -3.95 -5.28 17.51
CA ILE A 73 -5.21 -5.35 16.74
C ILE A 73 -5.34 -4.16 15.78
N VAL A 74 -4.94 -2.97 16.22
CA VAL A 74 -4.95 -1.80 15.34
C VAL A 74 -3.83 -1.87 14.29
N ALA A 75 -2.65 -2.37 14.62
CA ALA A 75 -1.57 -2.57 13.63
C ALA A 75 -1.98 -3.54 12.51
N ILE A 76 -2.81 -4.54 12.81
CA ILE A 76 -3.37 -5.48 11.84
C ILE A 76 -4.23 -4.77 10.78
N ALA A 77 -4.98 -3.74 11.16
CA ALA A 77 -5.80 -2.97 10.20
C ALA A 77 -4.95 -2.42 9.04
N TRP A 78 -3.73 -1.95 9.34
CA TRP A 78 -2.80 -1.37 8.37
C TRP A 78 -2.15 -2.39 7.42
N VAL A 79 -2.08 -3.66 7.84
CA VAL A 79 -1.56 -4.76 7.02
C VAL A 79 -2.70 -5.52 6.33
N HIS A 80 -3.94 -5.10 6.57
CA HIS A 80 -5.11 -5.76 6.00
C HIS A 80 -5.05 -5.76 4.46
N PRO A 81 -5.40 -6.87 3.79
CA PRO A 81 -5.32 -6.98 2.32
C PRO A 81 -6.05 -5.86 1.57
N ALA A 82 -7.16 -5.35 2.11
CA ALA A 82 -7.88 -4.22 1.51
C ALA A 82 -7.06 -2.92 1.49
N VAL A 83 -6.34 -2.63 2.57
CA VAL A 83 -5.48 -1.44 2.71
C VAL A 83 -4.28 -1.58 1.78
N LEU A 84 -3.61 -2.73 1.81
CA LEU A 84 -2.49 -3.05 0.91
C LEU A 84 -2.91 -2.98 -0.56
N ALA A 85 -4.08 -3.51 -0.91
CA ALA A 85 -4.60 -3.48 -2.28
C ALA A 85 -4.80 -2.05 -2.78
N LEU A 86 -5.36 -1.15 -1.95
CA LEU A 86 -5.54 0.25 -2.32
C LEU A 86 -4.20 0.97 -2.50
N VAL A 87 -3.28 0.81 -1.54
CA VAL A 87 -1.94 1.42 -1.57
C VAL A 87 -1.14 0.93 -2.79
N TRP A 88 -1.14 -0.37 -3.07
CA TRP A 88 -0.47 -0.93 -4.22
C TRP A 88 -1.15 -0.59 -5.53
N THR A 89 -2.49 -0.49 -5.57
CA THR A 89 -3.22 -0.02 -6.76
C THR A 89 -2.75 1.37 -7.13
N TYR A 90 -2.65 2.29 -6.16
CA TYR A 90 -2.10 3.63 -6.42
C TYR A 90 -0.67 3.56 -6.97
N ALA A 91 0.20 2.77 -6.32
CA ALA A 91 1.60 2.63 -6.73
C ALA A 91 1.74 2.10 -8.17
N VAL A 92 1.06 0.99 -8.47
CA VAL A 92 1.10 0.33 -9.78
C VAL A 92 0.53 1.24 -10.86
N VAL A 93 -0.62 1.85 -10.63
CA VAL A 93 -1.26 2.73 -11.61
C VAL A 93 -0.41 3.97 -11.88
N PHE A 94 0.20 4.55 -10.84
CA PHE A 94 1.10 5.70 -10.98
C PHE A 94 2.36 5.33 -11.76
N CYS A 95 3.10 4.32 -11.30
CA CYS A 95 4.42 4.00 -11.82
C CYS A 95 4.39 3.36 -13.22
N THR A 96 3.24 2.83 -13.65
CA THR A 96 3.07 2.32 -15.03
C THR A 96 2.66 3.39 -16.03
N ARG A 97 2.36 4.62 -15.59
CA ARG A 97 2.00 5.74 -16.48
C ARG A 97 3.17 6.16 -17.35
N VAL A 98 4.37 6.25 -16.78
CA VAL A 98 5.58 6.67 -17.50
C VAL A 98 6.69 5.65 -17.25
N PRO A 99 7.33 5.07 -18.29
CA PRO A 99 7.14 5.39 -19.71
C PRO A 99 6.05 4.59 -20.44
N ALA A 100 5.62 3.44 -19.93
CA ALA A 100 4.82 2.49 -20.72
C ALA A 100 3.51 3.07 -21.28
N ALA A 101 2.75 3.85 -20.49
CA ALA A 101 1.48 4.42 -20.98
C ALA A 101 1.68 5.59 -21.95
N GLU A 102 2.77 6.35 -21.82
CA GLU A 102 3.11 7.42 -22.79
C GLU A 102 3.55 6.82 -24.14
N ILE A 103 4.26 5.67 -24.12
CA ILE A 103 4.60 4.92 -25.34
C ILE A 103 3.32 4.42 -26.01
N GLU A 104 2.44 3.76 -25.24
CA GLU A 104 1.19 3.21 -25.77
C GLU A 104 0.25 4.28 -26.35
N ARG A 105 0.24 5.49 -25.77
CA ARG A 105 -0.53 6.64 -26.27
C ARG A 105 0.13 7.35 -27.47
N GLY A 106 1.39 7.02 -27.80
CA GLY A 106 2.17 7.73 -28.81
C GLY A 106 2.57 9.15 -28.39
N SER A 107 2.44 9.52 -27.11
CA SER A 107 2.77 10.86 -26.61
C SER A 107 4.23 11.00 -26.15
N ILE A 108 4.98 9.89 -26.07
CA ILE A 108 6.37 9.90 -25.62
C ILE A 108 7.29 10.70 -26.55
N ASP A 109 7.03 10.70 -27.86
CA ASP A 109 7.81 11.46 -28.84
C ASP A 109 7.60 12.96 -28.67
N VAL A 110 6.38 13.39 -28.33
CA VAL A 110 6.08 14.80 -28.00
C VAL A 110 6.81 15.20 -26.72
N LEU A 111 6.82 14.33 -25.71
CA LEU A 111 7.51 14.60 -24.44
C LEU A 111 9.02 14.77 -24.63
N PHE A 112 9.64 13.95 -25.48
CA PHE A 112 11.08 14.03 -25.77
C PHE A 112 11.46 14.96 -26.92
N GLY A 113 10.48 15.47 -27.68
CA GLY A 113 10.66 16.58 -28.62
C GLY A 113 10.86 17.93 -27.91
N LEU A 114 10.44 18.03 -26.64
CA LEU A 114 10.76 19.18 -25.79
C LEU A 114 12.22 19.09 -25.32
N PRO A 115 12.89 20.22 -25.00
CA PRO A 115 14.27 20.26 -24.52
C PRO A 115 14.39 19.78 -23.04
N VAL A 116 13.90 18.58 -22.77
CA VAL A 116 13.91 17.91 -21.46
C VAL A 116 14.68 16.59 -21.55
N SER A 117 15.72 16.45 -20.72
CA SER A 117 16.46 15.20 -20.61
C SER A 117 15.61 14.09 -19.99
N ARG A 118 15.83 12.83 -20.41
CA ARG A 118 15.16 11.63 -19.86
C ARG A 118 15.23 11.54 -18.33
N TRP A 119 16.39 11.85 -17.75
CA TRP A 119 16.61 11.89 -16.30
C TRP A 119 15.71 12.88 -15.57
N ARG A 120 15.45 14.06 -16.16
CA ARG A 120 14.56 15.07 -15.56
C ARG A 120 13.12 14.61 -15.53
N VAL A 121 12.67 13.87 -16.54
CA VAL A 121 11.34 13.26 -16.56
C VAL A 121 11.24 12.20 -15.45
N TRP A 122 12.18 11.26 -15.42
CA TRP A 122 12.19 10.21 -14.40
C TRP A 122 12.25 10.77 -12.97
N LEU A 123 13.14 11.74 -12.69
CA LEU A 123 13.24 12.37 -11.38
C LEU A 123 11.97 13.15 -11.00
N ALA A 124 11.33 13.82 -11.96
CA ALA A 124 10.07 14.52 -11.71
C ALA A 124 8.95 13.52 -11.34
N GLU A 125 8.84 12.42 -12.07
CA GLU A 125 7.86 11.37 -11.79
C GLU A 125 8.11 10.67 -10.45
N ALA A 126 9.36 10.33 -10.15
CA ALA A 126 9.74 9.76 -8.87
C ALA A 126 9.47 10.73 -7.70
N ALA A 127 9.78 12.02 -7.86
CA ALA A 127 9.50 13.02 -6.83
C ALA A 127 7.99 13.17 -6.57
N VAL A 128 7.18 13.25 -7.63
CA VAL A 128 5.71 13.32 -7.47
C VAL A 128 5.19 12.05 -6.82
N PHE A 129 5.63 10.86 -7.26
CA PHE A 129 5.27 9.58 -6.67
C PHE A 129 5.54 9.52 -5.15
N LEU A 130 6.73 9.94 -4.73
CA LEU A 130 7.10 9.96 -3.31
C LEU A 130 6.21 10.91 -2.50
N VAL A 131 5.99 12.13 -3.02
CA VAL A 131 5.17 13.15 -2.35
C VAL A 131 3.72 12.72 -2.28
N THR A 132 3.13 12.24 -3.37
CA THR A 132 1.72 11.83 -3.38
C THR A 132 1.50 10.56 -2.58
N GLY A 133 2.47 9.64 -2.53
CA GLY A 133 2.44 8.50 -1.61
C GLY A 133 2.47 8.91 -0.13
N ALA A 134 3.25 9.94 0.21
CA ALA A 134 3.25 10.48 1.57
C ALA A 134 1.89 11.12 1.91
N VAL A 135 1.32 11.90 0.98
CA VAL A 135 -0.02 12.49 1.13
C VAL A 135 -1.09 11.40 1.28
N LEU A 136 -1.02 10.33 0.48
CA LEU A 136 -1.93 9.18 0.55
C LEU A 136 -1.97 8.60 1.97
N LEU A 137 -0.80 8.33 2.58
CA LEU A 137 -0.72 7.75 3.92
C LEU A 137 -1.06 8.75 5.03
N VAL A 138 -0.77 10.04 4.86
CA VAL A 138 -1.23 11.08 5.79
C VAL A 138 -2.76 11.15 5.80
N LEU A 139 -3.42 11.07 4.64
CA LEU A 139 -4.88 11.04 4.56
C LEU A 139 -5.44 9.74 5.17
N ALA A 140 -4.78 8.60 4.97
CA ALA A 140 -5.12 7.35 5.65
C ALA A 140 -5.04 7.50 7.18
N MET A 141 -3.99 8.16 7.69
CA MET A 141 -3.83 8.46 9.12
C MET A 141 -4.92 9.38 9.66
N ILE A 142 -5.42 10.32 8.85
CA ILE A 142 -6.58 11.14 9.23
C ILE A 142 -7.83 10.26 9.32
N GLY A 143 -8.06 9.38 8.34
CA GLY A 143 -9.15 8.40 8.39
C GLY A 143 -9.09 7.51 9.62
N HIS A 144 -7.92 6.96 9.92
CA HIS A 144 -7.64 6.20 11.13
C HIS A 144 -7.99 7.00 12.41
N ARG A 145 -7.56 8.26 12.50
CA ARG A 145 -7.90 9.14 13.64
C ARG A 145 -9.38 9.40 13.79
N LEU A 146 -10.10 9.58 12.68
CA LEU A 146 -11.55 9.71 12.71
C LEU A 146 -12.21 8.42 13.20
N GLY A 147 -11.71 7.26 12.76
CA GLY A 147 -12.18 5.95 13.23
C GLY A 147 -12.01 5.75 14.74
N MET A 148 -10.89 6.23 15.31
CA MET A 148 -10.65 6.17 16.75
C MET A 148 -11.63 6.99 17.61
N LEU A 149 -12.39 7.92 17.02
CA LEU A 149 -13.43 8.66 17.75
C LEU A 149 -14.55 7.74 18.23
N TRP A 150 -14.79 6.63 17.52
CA TRP A 150 -15.77 5.61 17.91
C TRP A 150 -15.22 4.59 18.91
N MET A 151 -13.92 4.62 19.21
CA MET A 151 -13.29 3.71 20.17
C MET A 151 -13.30 4.27 21.60
N ASN A 152 -13.42 3.37 22.57
CA ASN A 152 -13.22 3.68 23.98
C ASN A 152 -11.81 4.25 24.22
N PRO A 153 -11.67 5.31 25.05
CA PRO A 153 -10.37 5.98 25.25
C PRO A 153 -9.24 5.05 25.70
N GLU A 154 -9.55 4.00 26.46
CA GLU A 154 -8.60 3.03 26.99
C GLU A 154 -8.02 2.09 25.93
N GLN A 155 -8.70 1.95 24.78
CA GLN A 155 -8.31 1.05 23.69
C GLN A 155 -7.57 1.80 22.57
N ARG A 156 -7.38 3.12 22.71
CA ARG A 156 -6.74 3.95 21.67
C ARG A 156 -5.24 3.72 21.66
N PRO A 157 -4.66 3.24 20.54
CA PRO A 157 -3.23 2.99 20.47
C PRO A 157 -2.42 4.29 20.52
N ALA A 158 -1.21 4.19 21.07
CA ALA A 158 -0.26 5.28 21.11
C ALA A 158 0.16 5.70 19.69
N MET A 159 -0.05 6.97 19.36
CA MET A 159 0.24 7.54 18.04
C MET A 159 1.71 7.37 17.60
N GLY A 160 2.64 7.34 18.56
CA GLY A 160 4.06 7.14 18.28
C GLY A 160 4.38 5.78 17.67
N ARG A 161 3.66 4.71 18.05
CA ARG A 161 3.84 3.38 17.45
C ARG A 161 3.27 3.30 16.04
N MET A 162 2.15 3.99 15.78
CA MET A 162 1.59 4.06 14.43
C MET A 162 2.54 4.69 13.42
N PHE A 163 3.36 5.66 13.85
CA PHE A 163 4.37 6.23 12.97
C PHE A 163 5.33 5.17 12.43
N GLY A 164 5.74 4.19 13.24
CA GLY A 164 6.57 3.08 12.80
C GLY A 164 5.89 2.19 11.75
N VAL A 165 4.62 1.85 11.98
CA VAL A 165 3.82 1.02 11.04
C VAL A 165 3.63 1.75 9.71
N VAL A 166 3.22 3.01 9.74
CA VAL A 166 3.00 3.83 8.54
C VAL A 166 4.31 4.06 7.77
N SER A 167 5.42 4.27 8.48
CA SER A 167 6.74 4.41 7.86
C SER A 167 7.17 3.13 7.16
N ASN A 168 6.94 1.97 7.79
CA ASN A 168 7.23 0.67 7.17
C ASN A 168 6.36 0.45 5.92
N LEU A 169 5.05 0.75 6.01
CA LEU A 169 4.14 0.68 4.87
C LEU A 169 4.54 1.64 3.75
N TYR A 170 5.06 2.83 4.09
CA TYR A 170 5.62 3.76 3.09
C TYR A 170 6.86 3.19 2.42
N CYS A 171 7.79 2.58 3.16
CA CYS A 171 8.94 1.90 2.56
C CYS A 171 8.51 0.78 1.61
N LEU A 172 7.51 -0.02 2.00
CA LEU A 172 6.95 -1.06 1.16
C LEU A 172 6.29 -0.47 -0.11
N TYR A 173 5.52 0.60 0.03
CA TYR A 173 4.95 1.35 -1.08
C TYR A 173 6.02 1.83 -2.06
N VAL A 174 7.11 2.40 -1.56
CA VAL A 174 8.24 2.85 -2.38
C VAL A 174 8.92 1.68 -3.08
N ALA A 175 9.11 0.54 -2.40
CA ALA A 175 9.72 -0.65 -2.98
C ALA A 175 8.87 -1.21 -4.14
N VAL A 176 7.54 -1.33 -3.92
CA VAL A 176 6.59 -1.77 -4.96
C VAL A 176 6.55 -0.79 -6.12
N GLY A 177 6.52 0.52 -5.85
CA GLY A 177 6.56 1.54 -6.89
C GLY A 177 7.86 1.56 -7.68
N GLY A 178 9.00 1.33 -7.04
CA GLY A 178 10.30 1.19 -7.69
C GLY A 178 10.35 -0.01 -8.64
N ALA A 179 9.86 -1.17 -8.19
CA ALA A 179 9.71 -2.35 -9.05
C ALA A 179 8.76 -2.08 -10.22
N ALA A 180 7.64 -1.40 -9.97
CA ALA A 180 6.68 -1.02 -11.00
C ALA A 180 7.29 -0.07 -12.04
N PHE A 181 8.11 0.91 -11.62
CA PHE A 181 8.86 1.79 -12.53
C PHE A 181 9.85 1.00 -13.38
N ALA A 182 10.59 0.06 -12.78
CA ALA A 182 11.54 -0.78 -13.50
C ALA A 182 10.83 -1.65 -14.57
N ILE A 183 9.71 -2.29 -14.21
CA ILE A 183 8.92 -3.09 -15.15
C ILE A 183 8.29 -2.21 -16.24
N SER A 184 7.82 -1.00 -15.89
CA SER A 184 7.30 -0.04 -16.84
C SER A 184 8.36 0.40 -17.85
N ALA A 185 9.60 0.61 -17.42
CA ALA A 185 10.71 0.97 -18.29
C ALA A 185 11.09 -0.14 -19.30
N LEU A 186 10.78 -1.40 -18.96
CA LEU A 186 11.02 -2.57 -19.82
C LEU A 186 9.83 -2.92 -20.71
N SER A 187 8.74 -2.14 -20.68
CA SER A 187 7.47 -2.46 -21.32
C SER A 187 6.97 -1.35 -22.24
N ASP A 188 6.60 -1.71 -23.47
CA ASP A 188 6.05 -0.75 -24.45
C ASP A 188 4.51 -0.59 -24.35
N ARG A 189 3.86 -1.39 -23.50
CA ARG A 189 2.41 -1.34 -23.26
C ARG A 189 2.13 -1.31 -21.77
N ARG A 190 1.25 -0.41 -21.35
CA ARG A 190 0.84 -0.25 -19.94
C ARG A 190 0.21 -1.53 -19.40
N GLY A 191 -0.63 -2.19 -20.20
CA GLY A 191 -1.26 -3.45 -19.82
C GLY A 191 -0.24 -4.54 -19.47
N ARG A 192 0.84 -4.65 -20.27
CA ARG A 192 1.95 -5.59 -20.01
C ARG A 192 2.73 -5.22 -18.75
N ALA A 193 3.02 -3.93 -18.56
CA ALA A 193 3.71 -3.46 -17.36
C ALA A 193 2.90 -3.75 -16.09
N THR A 194 1.59 -3.48 -16.14
CA THR A 194 0.65 -3.71 -15.04
C THR A 194 0.53 -5.20 -14.72
N ALA A 195 0.40 -6.06 -15.74
CA ALA A 195 0.36 -7.50 -15.55
C ALA A 195 1.67 -8.05 -14.96
N GLY A 196 2.82 -7.50 -15.38
CA GLY A 196 4.13 -7.89 -14.85
C GLY A 196 4.28 -7.62 -13.36
N ILE A 197 3.96 -6.40 -12.90
CA ILE A 197 4.01 -6.07 -11.48
C ILE A 197 2.94 -6.81 -10.67
N PHE A 198 1.75 -6.98 -11.23
CA PHE A 198 0.70 -7.77 -10.58
C PHE A 198 1.13 -9.23 -10.37
N GLY A 199 1.76 -9.85 -11.38
CA GLY A 199 2.33 -11.18 -11.27
C GLY A 199 3.43 -11.28 -10.21
N LEU A 200 4.29 -10.26 -10.10
CA LEU A 200 5.31 -10.19 -9.06
C LEU A 200 4.69 -10.08 -7.65
N LEU A 201 3.69 -9.22 -7.48
CA LEU A 201 3.00 -9.04 -6.20
C LEU A 201 2.23 -10.30 -5.80
N LEU A 202 1.49 -10.89 -6.73
CA LEU A 202 0.75 -12.13 -6.50
C LEU A 202 1.70 -13.28 -6.17
N GLY A 203 2.80 -13.43 -6.92
CA GLY A 203 3.83 -14.43 -6.65
C GLY A 203 4.44 -14.26 -5.25
N SER A 204 4.74 -13.01 -4.86
CA SER A 204 5.28 -12.69 -3.53
C SER A 204 4.28 -13.03 -2.43
N PHE A 205 2.99 -12.71 -2.64
CA PHE A 205 1.93 -13.04 -1.71
C PHE A 205 1.72 -14.56 -1.57
N LEU A 206 1.68 -15.30 -2.67
CA LEU A 206 1.56 -16.75 -2.68
C LEU A 206 2.76 -17.43 -2.00
N LEU A 207 3.97 -16.92 -2.23
CA LEU A 207 5.17 -17.43 -1.59
C LEU A 207 5.16 -17.16 -0.08
N SER A 208 4.75 -15.96 0.33
CA SER A 208 4.54 -15.62 1.74
C SER A 208 3.50 -16.52 2.40
N PHE A 209 2.40 -16.81 1.69
CA PHE A 209 1.36 -17.71 2.18
C PHE A 209 1.88 -19.15 2.33
N LEU A 210 2.52 -19.69 1.30
CA LEU A 210 3.06 -21.06 1.31
C LEU A 210 4.14 -21.25 2.37
N ALA A 211 5.00 -20.24 2.59
CA ALA A 211 6.05 -20.28 3.60
C ALA A 211 5.51 -20.58 5.01
N GLN A 212 4.29 -20.15 5.32
CA GLN A 212 3.69 -20.37 6.65
C GLN A 212 3.24 -21.80 6.89
N PHE A 213 2.91 -22.54 5.83
CA PHE A 213 2.54 -23.96 5.90
C PHE A 213 3.76 -24.90 5.77
N TRP A 214 4.92 -24.36 5.39
CA TRP A 214 6.11 -25.15 5.13
C TRP A 214 6.85 -25.47 6.44
N ALA A 215 6.64 -26.67 7.00
CA ALA A 215 7.27 -27.09 8.26
C ALA A 215 8.81 -26.96 8.31
N PRO A 216 9.58 -27.19 7.22
CA PRO A 216 11.03 -26.94 7.21
C PRO A 216 11.46 -25.46 7.34
N ALA A 217 10.55 -24.49 7.14
CA ALA A 217 10.87 -23.06 7.23
C ALA A 217 10.79 -22.52 8.67
N LYS A 218 10.30 -23.31 9.63
CA LYS A 218 10.23 -22.94 11.05
C LYS A 218 11.55 -23.19 11.82
N VAL A 219 12.60 -23.65 11.13
CA VAL A 219 13.88 -24.07 11.73
C VAL A 219 15.05 -23.15 11.33
N VAL A 220 14.80 -22.10 10.54
CA VAL A 220 15.77 -21.04 10.21
C VAL A 220 15.25 -19.71 10.73
#